data_AF-A0A7K3DAB1-F1
#
_entry.id   AF-A0A7K3DAB1-F1
#
_cell.length_a   1.000
_cell.length_b   1.000
_cell.length_c   1.000
_cell.angle_alpha   90.00
_cell.angle_beta   90.00
_cell.angle_gamma   90.00
#
_symmetry.space_group_name_H-M   'P 1'
#
loop_
_entity.id
_entity.type
_entity.pdbx_description
1 polymer ?
#
loop_
_entity_poly.entity_id
_entity_poly.type
_entity_poly.pdbx_seq_one_letter_code
_entity_poly.pdbx_strand_id
1 'polypeptide(L)'
;GIPVFAGTDAGGSLPHGLVAAEIVELTRAGIPALDALSATTWGAREWLGRPGLTEGAPADLVVYEADPRDDVRVLAAPRRVVLNGRVVG
;
A
#
# COMPACT_ATOMS: atom_id res chain seq x y z
N GLY A 1 -6.00 8.45 17.97
CA GLY A 1 -4.75 7.77 18.34
C GLY A 1 -3.58 8.46 17.66
N ILE A 2 -2.39 7.85 17.73
CA ILE A 2 -1.20 8.32 16.96
C ILE A 2 -1.33 7.79 15.53
N PRO A 3 -1.16 8.61 14.47
CA PRO A 3 -1.15 8.13 13.09
C PRO A 3 0.00 7.16 12.83
N VAL A 4 -0.28 6.07 12.12
CA VAL A 4 0.70 5.05 11.72
C VAL A 4 0.68 4.91 10.20
N PHE A 5 1.85 4.88 9.58
CA PHE A 5 2.04 4.73 8.13
C PHE A 5 3.05 3.62 7.85
N ALA A 6 2.92 2.95 6.70
CA ALA A 6 3.81 1.85 6.33
C ALA A 6 5.23 2.35 6.02
N GLY A 7 6.24 1.73 6.63
CA GLY A 7 7.66 2.04 6.40
C GLY A 7 8.51 0.81 6.63
N THR A 8 9.21 0.36 5.60
CA THR A 8 9.95 -0.94 5.61
C THR A 8 11.43 -0.82 5.95
N ASP A 9 11.98 0.40 5.96
CA ASP A 9 13.44 0.65 5.99
C ASP A 9 14.23 -0.11 4.87
N ALA A 10 13.54 -0.42 3.77
CA ALA A 10 14.12 -1.11 2.63
C ALA A 10 15.16 -0.25 1.90
N GLY A 11 16.27 -0.87 1.47
CA GLY A 11 17.40 -0.20 0.83
C GLY A 11 18.55 0.15 1.78
N GLY A 12 18.34 -0.03 3.10
CA GLY A 12 19.39 -0.07 4.11
C GLY A 12 19.88 -1.50 4.35
N SER A 13 19.61 -2.02 5.54
CA SER A 13 19.90 -3.42 5.91
C SER A 13 18.87 -4.42 5.36
N LEU A 14 17.69 -3.94 4.96
CA LEU A 14 16.59 -4.74 4.45
C LEU A 14 16.46 -4.65 2.91
N PRO A 15 16.08 -5.74 2.22
CA PRO A 15 15.89 -5.73 0.77
C PRO A 15 14.68 -4.89 0.35
N HIS A 16 14.67 -4.45 -0.91
CA HIS A 16 13.49 -3.84 -1.52
C HIS A 16 12.34 -4.84 -1.72
N GLY A 17 11.12 -4.32 -1.86
CA GLY A 17 9.92 -5.14 -2.16
C GLY A 17 9.17 -5.66 -0.93
N LEU A 18 9.50 -5.18 0.28
CA LEU A 18 8.94 -5.70 1.53
C LEU A 18 7.61 -5.07 1.97
N VAL A 19 7.05 -4.12 1.22
CA VAL A 19 5.87 -3.35 1.68
C VAL A 19 4.68 -4.25 1.99
N ALA A 20 4.43 -5.31 1.22
CA ALA A 20 3.34 -6.24 1.50
C ALA A 20 3.52 -6.98 2.83
N ALA A 21 4.76 -7.35 3.17
CA ALA A 21 5.07 -8.01 4.44
C ALA A 21 4.85 -7.05 5.62
N GLU A 22 5.22 -5.79 5.48
CA GLU A 22 4.99 -4.76 6.50
C GLU A 22 3.49 -4.62 6.84
N ILE A 23 2.61 -4.64 5.83
CA ILE A 23 1.15 -4.56 6.09
C ILE A 23 0.66 -5.80 6.86
N VAL A 24 1.20 -6.97 6.55
CA VAL A 24 0.91 -8.19 7.33
C VAL A 24 1.34 -8.00 8.79
N GLU A 25 2.53 -7.43 9.06
CA GLU A 25 2.99 -7.18 10.42
C GLU A 25 2.14 -6.13 11.16
N LEU A 26 1.73 -5.04 10.49
CA LEU A 26 0.80 -4.06 11.08
C LEU A 26 -0.51 -4.72 11.50
N THR A 27 -1.07 -5.61 10.67
CA THR A 27 -2.29 -6.35 11.05
C THR A 27 -2.05 -7.34 12.19
N ARG A 28 -0.89 -8.01 12.25
CA ARG A 28 -0.50 -8.87 13.38
C ARG A 28 -0.35 -8.09 14.68
N ALA A 29 0.09 -6.84 14.60
CA ALA A 29 0.17 -5.91 15.74
C ALA A 29 -1.20 -5.39 16.22
N GLY A 30 -2.31 -5.79 15.55
CA GLY A 30 -3.67 -5.45 15.94
C GLY A 30 -4.26 -4.25 15.22
N ILE A 31 -3.57 -3.69 14.22
CA ILE A 31 -4.14 -2.64 13.37
C ILE A 31 -5.19 -3.28 12.44
N PRO A 32 -6.43 -2.76 12.36
CA PRO A 32 -7.43 -3.28 11.44
C PRO A 32 -6.94 -3.29 9.98
N ALA A 33 -7.32 -4.31 9.21
CA ALA A 33 -6.86 -4.46 7.83
C ALA A 33 -7.10 -3.21 6.97
N LEU A 34 -8.27 -2.58 7.10
CA LEU A 34 -8.59 -1.35 6.38
C LEU A 34 -7.68 -0.18 6.76
N ASP A 35 -7.33 -0.06 8.04
CA ASP A 35 -6.42 0.99 8.53
C ASP A 35 -4.99 0.73 8.04
N ALA A 36 -4.54 -0.53 8.07
CA ALA A 36 -3.23 -0.91 7.54
C ALA A 36 -3.13 -0.68 6.02
N LEU A 37 -4.21 -0.94 5.27
CA LEU A 37 -4.30 -0.62 3.84
C LEU A 37 -4.24 0.90 3.60
N SER A 38 -4.97 1.68 4.40
CA SER A 38 -4.94 3.14 4.32
C SER A 38 -3.54 3.70 4.62
N ALA A 39 -2.86 3.12 5.61
CA ALA A 39 -1.49 3.44 6.01
C ALA A 39 -0.43 3.22 4.91
N THR A 40 -0.76 2.47 3.84
CA THR A 40 0.10 2.30 2.66
C THR A 40 -0.48 2.90 1.37
N THR A 41 -1.70 3.44 1.40
CA THR A 41 -2.39 4.01 0.23
C THR A 41 -2.91 5.41 0.53
N TRP A 42 -4.20 5.56 0.84
CA TRP A 42 -4.89 6.86 0.91
C TRP A 42 -4.37 7.73 2.04
N GLY A 43 -4.31 7.20 3.26
CA GLY A 43 -3.77 7.91 4.42
C GLY A 43 -2.31 8.31 4.22
N ALA A 44 -1.49 7.42 3.64
CA ALA A 44 -0.10 7.74 3.33
C ALA A 44 0.02 8.87 2.29
N ARG A 45 -0.79 8.84 1.23
CA ARG A 45 -0.80 9.91 0.21
C ARG A 45 -1.23 11.24 0.81
N GLU A 46 -2.30 11.25 1.61
CA GLU A 46 -2.75 12.46 2.31
C GLU A 46 -1.63 13.03 3.21
N TRP A 47 -0.99 12.18 4.02
CA TRP A 47 0.12 12.60 4.89
C TRP A 47 1.31 13.18 4.10
N LEU A 48 1.61 12.62 2.93
CA LEU A 48 2.66 13.10 2.02
C LEU A 48 2.24 14.30 1.16
N GLY A 49 1.02 14.83 1.32
CA GLY A 49 0.50 15.92 0.48
C GLY A 49 0.33 15.52 -0.99
N ARG A 50 0.05 14.24 -1.26
CA ARG A 50 -0.18 13.69 -2.60
C ARG A 50 -1.68 13.44 -2.82
N PRO A 51 -2.19 13.67 -4.04
CA PRO A 51 -3.59 13.34 -4.35
C PRO A 51 -3.81 11.83 -4.29
N GLY A 52 -5.02 11.41 -3.91
CA GLY A 52 -5.47 10.02 -4.03
C GLY A 52 -5.90 9.67 -5.46
N LEU A 53 -6.84 8.73 -5.60
CA LEU A 53 -7.45 8.39 -6.89
C LEU A 53 -8.68 9.28 -7.14
N THR A 54 -8.45 10.45 -7.74
CA THR A 54 -9.48 11.44 -8.06
C THR A 54 -9.37 11.89 -9.52
N GLU A 55 -10.42 12.48 -10.07
CA GLU A 55 -10.39 13.03 -11.43
C GLU A 55 -9.23 14.01 -11.62
N GLY A 56 -8.51 13.88 -12.73
CA GLY A 56 -7.32 14.69 -13.05
C GLY A 56 -6.04 14.38 -12.27
N ALA A 57 -6.07 13.47 -11.29
CA ALA A 57 -4.87 13.02 -10.59
C ALA A 57 -4.10 11.94 -11.39
N PRO A 58 -2.81 11.69 -11.09
CA PRO A 58 -2.08 10.57 -11.68
C PRO A 58 -2.78 9.23 -11.46
N ALA A 59 -2.91 8.44 -12.52
CA ALA A 59 -3.46 7.10 -12.47
C ALA A 59 -2.41 6.10 -11.93
N ASP A 60 -2.19 6.15 -10.62
CA ASP A 60 -1.31 5.27 -9.86
C ASP A 60 -2.15 4.30 -9.03
N LEU A 61 -2.23 3.05 -9.46
CA LEU A 61 -3.01 2.03 -8.78
C LEU A 61 -2.44 0.63 -9.00
N VAL A 62 -2.80 -0.27 -8.10
CA VAL A 62 -2.43 -1.67 -8.15
C VAL A 62 -3.70 -2.50 -8.15
N VAL A 63 -3.77 -3.48 -9.03
CA VAL A 63 -4.91 -4.39 -9.18
C VAL A 63 -4.54 -5.74 -8.58
N TYR A 64 -5.45 -6.32 -7.81
CA TYR A 64 -5.31 -7.64 -7.18
C TYR A 64 -6.43 -8.57 -7.65
N GLU A 65 -6.17 -9.88 -7.64
CA GLU A 65 -7.17 -10.90 -8.01
C GLU A 65 -8.25 -11.08 -6.94
N ALA A 66 -7.93 -10.77 -5.69
CA ALA A 66 -8.83 -10.87 -4.54
C ALA A 66 -8.88 -9.55 -3.77
N ASP A 67 -9.93 -9.37 -2.95
CA ASP A 67 -10.11 -8.18 -2.14
C ASP A 67 -9.08 -8.13 -1.00
N PRO A 68 -8.16 -7.16 -0.97
CA PRO A 68 -7.16 -7.06 0.09
C PRO A 68 -7.75 -6.72 1.46
N ARG A 69 -9.02 -6.30 1.53
CA ARG A 69 -9.72 -6.05 2.80
C ARG A 69 -10.06 -7.35 3.53
N ASP A 70 -10.25 -8.43 2.78
CA ASP A 70 -10.52 -9.77 3.33
C ASP A 70 -9.20 -10.48 3.68
N ASP A 71 -8.16 -10.27 2.87
CA ASP A 71 -6.82 -10.82 3.12
C ASP A 71 -5.70 -9.93 2.57
N VAL A 72 -5.00 -9.22 3.46
CA VAL A 72 -3.88 -8.33 3.11
C VAL A 72 -2.68 -9.07 2.50
N ARG A 73 -2.59 -10.41 2.61
CA ARG A 73 -1.49 -11.18 1.99
C ARG A 73 -1.52 -11.11 0.46
N VAL A 74 -2.66 -10.78 -0.14
CA VAL A 74 -2.78 -10.59 -1.60
C VAL A 74 -1.88 -9.46 -2.12
N LEU A 75 -1.48 -8.51 -1.25
CA LEU A 75 -0.59 -7.41 -1.61
C LEU A 75 0.77 -7.88 -2.15
N ALA A 76 1.19 -9.10 -1.82
CA ALA A 76 2.43 -9.69 -2.33
C ALA A 76 2.34 -10.18 -3.80
N ALA A 77 1.14 -10.24 -4.38
CA ALA A 77 0.90 -10.78 -5.71
C ALA A 77 -0.01 -9.84 -6.54
N PRO A 78 0.48 -8.63 -6.90
CA PRO A 78 -0.27 -7.73 -7.76
C PRO A 78 -0.49 -8.35 -9.14
N ARG A 79 -1.74 -8.25 -9.64
CA ARG A 79 -2.11 -8.67 -10.99
C ARG A 79 -1.64 -7.66 -12.03
N ARG A 80 -1.73 -6.36 -11.71
CA ARG A 80 -1.26 -5.25 -12.55
C ARG A 80 -0.79 -4.11 -11.67
N VAL A 81 0.26 -3.44 -12.11
CA VAL A 81 0.69 -2.16 -11.56
C VAL A 81 0.53 -1.11 -12.66
N VAL A 82 -0.14 -0.01 -12.34
CA VAL A 82 -0.28 1.15 -13.23
C VAL A 82 0.39 2.33 -12.56
N LEU A 83 1.32 2.96 -13.27
CA LEU A 83 2.06 4.13 -12.81
C LEU A 83 1.92 5.23 -13.86
N ASN A 84 1.41 6.40 -13.46
CA ASN A 84 1.11 7.51 -14.36
C ASN A 84 0.29 7.08 -15.60
N GLY A 85 -0.69 6.20 -15.40
CA GLY A 85 -1.55 5.69 -16.48
C GLY A 85 -0.91 4.65 -17.41
N ARG A 86 0.31 4.18 -17.11
CA ARG A 86 1.00 3.15 -17.91
C ARG A 86 1.11 1.87 -17.09
N VAL A 87 0.77 0.74 -17.71
CA VAL A 87 1.02 -0.58 -17.11
C VAL A 87 2.53 -0.81 -17.05
N VAL A 88 3.04 -1.16 -15.87
CA VAL A 88 4.45 -1.44 -15.61
C VAL A 88 4.60 -2.80 -14.92
N GLY A 89 5.68 -3.52 -15.27
CA GLY A 89 5.91 -4.89 -14.80
C GLY A 89 5.37 -5.94 -15.76
#